data_AF-A0A392RIN4-F1
#
_entry.id   AF-A0A392RIN4-F1
#
_cell.length_a   1.000
_cell.length_b   1.000
_cell.length_c   1.000
_cell.angle_alpha   90.00
_cell.angle_beta   90.00
_cell.angle_gamma   90.00
#
_symmetry.space_group_name_H-M   'P 1'
#
loop_
_entity.id
_entity.type
_entity.pdbx_description
1 polymer ?
#
loop_
_entity_poly.entity_id
_entity_poly.type
_entity_poly.pdbx_seq_one_letter_code
_entity_poly.pdbx_strand_id
1 'polypeptide(L)'
;KNKAKGRTTVLSQSGGPGSSSSPGGGHACSSEPKETPQKRQRQDDSVVDLTAGEPKFLLPNCFGARGFFEKFPPRVPDSEKSIILGMTPDARET
;
A
#
# COMPACT_ATOMS: atom_id res chain seq x y z
N LYS A 1 50.70 17.75 -13.65
CA LYS A 1 49.79 18.70 -12.96
C LYS A 1 48.36 18.19 -13.11
N ASN A 2 47.92 17.34 -12.18
CA ASN A 2 46.58 16.76 -12.13
C ASN A 2 45.91 17.25 -10.83
N LYS A 3 44.81 17.99 -10.97
CA LYS A 3 44.01 18.53 -9.88
C LYS A 3 42.81 17.63 -9.70
N ALA A 4 42.82 16.75 -8.70
CA ALA A 4 41.62 16.09 -8.20
C ALA A 4 41.23 16.75 -6.88
N LYS A 5 40.28 17.69 -6.98
CA LYS A 5 39.76 18.47 -5.86
C LYS A 5 38.53 17.75 -5.31
N GLY A 6 38.58 17.40 -4.03
CA GLY A 6 37.44 17.42 -3.12
C GLY A 6 36.27 16.50 -3.44
N ARG A 7 36.16 15.44 -2.64
CA ARG A 7 34.91 14.74 -2.33
C ARG A 7 33.93 15.73 -1.70
N THR A 8 32.80 15.99 -2.36
CA THR A 8 31.67 16.72 -1.77
C THR A 8 30.38 15.98 -2.08
N THR A 9 29.84 15.33 -1.05
CA THR A 9 28.44 14.94 -0.96
C THR A 9 27.60 16.22 -0.93
N VAL A 10 26.72 16.41 -1.91
CA VAL A 10 25.59 17.33 -1.74
C VAL A 10 24.33 16.59 -2.14
N LEU A 11 23.68 16.06 -1.11
CA LEU A 11 22.29 15.62 -1.12
C LEU A 11 21.44 16.90 -1.26
N SER A 12 20.99 17.22 -2.47
CA SER A 12 20.01 18.29 -2.68
C SER A 12 18.60 17.70 -2.61
N GLN A 13 18.14 17.40 -1.39
CA GLN A 13 16.72 17.26 -1.10
C GLN A 13 16.16 18.67 -0.89
N SER A 14 15.54 19.25 -1.93
CA SER A 14 14.73 20.46 -1.76
C SER A 14 13.26 20.05 -1.58
N GLY A 15 12.91 19.67 -0.36
CA GLY A 15 11.53 19.54 0.10
C GLY A 15 11.44 20.21 1.45
N GLY A 16 11.03 21.49 1.45
CA GLY A 16 10.95 22.28 2.68
C GLY A 16 9.91 21.73 3.67
N PRO A 17 10.02 22.08 4.97
CA PRO A 17 9.01 21.76 5.95
C PRO A 17 7.73 22.57 5.65
N GLY A 18 6.78 21.95 4.97
CA GLY A 18 5.42 22.44 4.89
C GLY A 18 4.77 22.31 6.26
N SER A 19 4.82 23.36 7.07
CA SER A 19 4.02 23.43 8.29
C SER A 19 2.55 23.52 7.90
N SER A 20 1.78 22.46 8.11
CA SER A 20 0.32 22.54 8.15
C SER A 20 -0.08 23.04 9.53
N SER A 21 -0.48 24.31 9.62
CA SER A 21 -1.12 24.89 10.81
C SER A 21 -2.63 24.87 10.60
N SER A 22 -3.32 23.89 11.17
CA SER A 22 -4.78 23.94 11.30
C SER A 22 -5.14 24.80 12.51
N PRO A 23 -6.03 25.80 12.38
CA PRO A 23 -6.40 26.63 13.52
C PRO A 23 -7.18 25.77 14.53
N GLY A 24 -6.72 25.77 15.79
CA GLY A 24 -7.53 25.31 16.91
C GLY A 24 -8.70 26.26 17.13
N GLY A 25 -9.91 25.71 17.20
CA GLY A 25 -11.10 26.45 17.58
C GLY A 25 -12.39 25.75 17.15
N GLY A 26 -13.17 25.27 18.11
CA GLY A 26 -14.47 24.67 17.83
C GLY A 26 -15.06 23.93 19.02
N HIS A 27 -15.64 24.71 19.93
CA HIS A 27 -16.57 24.33 21.00
C HIS A 27 -17.42 23.08 20.70
N ALA A 28 -17.65 22.27 21.75
CA ALA A 28 -18.50 21.08 21.80
C ALA A 28 -19.61 21.04 20.72
N CYS A 29 -19.57 20.01 19.87
CA CYS A 29 -20.65 19.73 18.93
C CYS A 29 -21.84 19.13 19.69
N SER A 30 -22.68 19.98 20.26
CA SER A 30 -24.05 19.58 20.63
C SER A 30 -24.84 19.43 19.33
N SER A 31 -24.76 18.26 18.71
CA SER A 31 -25.63 17.88 17.61
C SER A 31 -26.74 17.00 18.18
N GLU A 32 -27.95 17.56 18.27
CA GLU A 32 -29.15 16.74 18.50
C GLU A 32 -29.28 15.72 17.36
N PRO A 33 -29.72 14.47 17.63
CA PRO A 33 -29.86 13.45 16.60
C PRO A 33 -30.94 13.85 15.59
N LYS A 34 -30.52 14.44 14.46
CA LYS A 34 -31.39 14.68 13.31
C LYS A 34 -31.54 13.37 12.53
N GLU A 35 -32.77 13.00 12.19
CA GLU A 35 -33.07 11.79 11.42
C GLU A 35 -32.19 11.70 10.17
N THR A 36 -31.47 10.59 10.04
CA THR A 36 -30.57 10.35 8.91
C THR A 36 -31.36 10.21 7.61
N PRO A 37 -30.99 10.90 6.52
CA PRO A 37 -31.64 10.76 5.23
C PRO A 37 -31.76 9.30 4.78
N GLN A 38 -32.89 8.95 4.16
CA GLN A 38 -33.13 7.59 3.69
C GLN A 38 -32.00 7.11 2.76
N LYS A 39 -31.38 5.98 3.11
CA LYS A 39 -30.31 5.37 2.32
C LYS A 39 -30.93 4.84 1.02
N ARG A 40 -30.47 5.32 -0.14
CA ARG A 40 -30.90 4.79 -1.45
C ARG A 40 -30.58 3.29 -1.52
N GLN A 41 -31.52 2.50 -2.04
CA GLN A 41 -31.32 1.09 -2.30
C GLN A 41 -30.17 0.92 -3.31
N ARG A 42 -29.16 0.14 -2.94
CA ARG A 42 -28.07 -0.22 -3.84
C ARG A 42 -28.65 -1.18 -4.88
N GLN A 43 -28.39 -0.95 -6.17
CA GLN A 43 -28.56 -2.00 -7.17
C GLN A 43 -27.48 -3.04 -6.89
N ASP A 44 -27.87 -4.15 -6.27
CA ASP A 44 -27.00 -5.28 -5.96
C ASP A 44 -27.33 -6.50 -6.85
N ASP A 45 -28.22 -6.34 -7.82
CA ASP A 45 -28.75 -7.43 -8.66
C ASP A 45 -27.75 -7.97 -9.71
N SER A 46 -26.48 -7.58 -9.61
CA SER A 46 -25.41 -8.13 -10.44
C SER A 46 -25.00 -9.51 -9.90
N VAL A 47 -25.74 -10.54 -10.29
CA VAL A 47 -25.34 -11.94 -10.07
C VAL A 47 -24.16 -12.25 -10.98
N VAL A 48 -22.96 -12.33 -10.41
CA VAL A 48 -21.77 -12.81 -11.13
C VAL A 48 -21.92 -14.31 -11.35
N ASP A 49 -21.97 -14.72 -12.62
CA ASP A 49 -22.01 -16.13 -12.98
C ASP A 49 -20.65 -16.78 -12.71
N LEU A 50 -20.55 -17.53 -11.61
CA LEU A 50 -19.33 -18.26 -11.23
C LEU A 50 -19.05 -19.47 -12.15
N THR A 51 -20.00 -19.84 -13.02
CA THR A 51 -19.85 -20.92 -14.01
C THR A 51 -19.32 -20.43 -15.35
N ALA A 52 -19.50 -19.13 -15.65
CA ALA A 52 -18.75 -18.48 -16.70
C ALA A 52 -17.29 -18.47 -16.28
N GLY A 53 -16.43 -19.15 -17.05
CA GLY A 53 -15.01 -19.17 -16.76
C GLY A 53 -14.46 -17.75 -16.73
N GLU A 54 -14.06 -17.29 -15.54
CA GLU A 54 -13.43 -15.99 -15.36
C GLU A 54 -12.24 -15.84 -16.32
N PRO A 55 -12.02 -14.66 -16.91
CA PRO A 55 -10.81 -14.38 -17.65
C PRO A 55 -9.60 -14.76 -16.79
N LYS A 56 -8.76 -15.67 -17.30
CA LYS A 56 -7.53 -16.06 -16.58
C LYS A 56 -6.69 -14.82 -16.38
N PHE A 57 -6.52 -14.40 -15.13
CA PHE A 57 -5.62 -13.33 -14.79
C PHE A 57 -4.21 -13.73 -15.22
N LEU A 58 -3.66 -13.02 -16.20
CA LEU A 58 -2.31 -13.27 -16.69
C LEU A 58 -1.31 -12.64 -15.73
N LEU A 59 -0.63 -13.48 -14.94
CA LEU A 59 0.47 -13.01 -14.13
C LEU A 59 1.65 -12.62 -15.03
N PRO A 60 2.40 -11.55 -14.68
CA PRO A 60 3.66 -11.24 -15.34
C PRO A 60 4.58 -12.46 -15.38
N ASN A 61 5.27 -12.66 -16.51
CA ASN A 61 6.12 -13.84 -16.72
C ASN A 61 7.22 -14.01 -15.65
N CYS A 62 7.60 -12.94 -14.96
CA CYS A 62 8.56 -12.99 -13.85
C CYS A 62 8.14 -13.92 -12.71
N PHE A 63 6.84 -14.16 -12.49
CA PHE A 63 6.36 -15.06 -11.44
C PHE A 63 6.60 -16.55 -11.76
N GLY A 64 6.63 -16.91 -13.05
CA GLY A 64 6.91 -18.28 -13.50
C GLY A 64 8.37 -18.51 -13.90
N ALA A 65 9.16 -17.45 -14.02
CA ALA A 65 10.56 -17.52 -14.41
C ALA A 65 11.41 -18.10 -13.27
N ARG A 66 11.92 -19.32 -13.49
CA ARG A 66 12.84 -19.99 -12.57
C ARG A 66 14.07 -19.12 -12.32
N GLY A 67 14.47 -18.92 -11.07
CA GLY A 67 15.64 -18.09 -10.74
C GLY A 67 15.35 -16.58 -10.63
N PHE A 68 14.11 -16.12 -10.87
CA PHE A 68 13.81 -14.70 -10.90
C PHE A 68 13.98 -14.03 -9.53
N PHE A 69 13.40 -14.62 -8.47
CA PHE A 69 13.49 -14.05 -7.12
C PHE A 69 14.87 -14.25 -6.48
N GLU A 70 15.66 -15.21 -6.97
CA GLU A 70 17.05 -15.39 -6.59
C GLU A 70 17.92 -14.24 -7.13
N LYS A 71 17.66 -13.79 -8.37
CA LYS A 71 18.34 -12.65 -8.97
C LYS A 71 17.80 -11.30 -8.47
N PHE A 72 16.50 -11.25 -8.20
CA PHE A 72 15.77 -10.04 -7.80
C PHE A 72 14.96 -10.33 -6.54
N PRO A 73 15.61 -10.43 -5.35
CA PRO A 73 14.92 -10.75 -4.12
C PRO A 73 13.90 -9.64 -3.78
N PRO A 74 12.66 -10.02 -3.39
CA PRO A 74 11.66 -9.05 -3.00
C PRO A 74 12.15 -8.28 -1.77
N ARG A 75 12.06 -6.95 -1.83
CA ARG A 75 12.49 -6.10 -0.73
C ARG A 75 11.37 -6.03 0.30
N VAL A 76 11.56 -6.72 1.41
CA VAL A 76 10.67 -6.65 2.57
C VAL A 76 11.30 -5.73 3.61
N PRO A 77 10.62 -4.67 4.07
CA PRO A 77 11.08 -3.85 5.19
C PRO A 77 11.35 -4.71 6.43
N ASP A 78 12.37 -4.38 7.22
CA ASP A 78 12.74 -5.19 8.39
C ASP A 78 11.60 -5.30 9.42
N SER A 79 10.75 -4.26 9.51
CA SER A 79 9.54 -4.26 10.34
C SER A 79 8.51 -5.32 9.93
N GLU A 80 8.50 -5.74 8.67
CA GLU A 80 7.49 -6.65 8.10
C GLU A 80 8.04 -8.07 7.87
N LYS A 81 9.36 -8.24 7.89
CA LYS A 81 10.00 -9.55 7.65
C LYS A 81 9.49 -10.64 8.58
N SER A 82 9.34 -10.36 9.87
CA SER A 82 8.87 -11.35 10.86
C SER A 82 7.42 -11.78 10.63
N ILE A 83 6.57 -10.87 10.14
CA ILE A 83 5.16 -11.16 9.85
C ILE A 83 5.04 -11.95 8.55
N ILE A 84 5.77 -11.57 7.51
CA ILE A 84 5.66 -12.20 6.17
C ILE A 84 6.39 -13.55 6.10
N LEU A 85 7.62 -13.62 6.63
CA LEU A 85 8.48 -14.80 6.55
C LEU A 85 8.39 -15.68 7.81
N GLY A 86 7.95 -15.12 8.94
CA GLY A 86 7.87 -15.84 10.22
C GLY A 86 6.55 -16.56 10.48
N MET A 87 5.53 -16.42 9.61
CA MET A 87 4.35 -17.28 9.69
C MET A 87 4.74 -18.73 9.40
N THR A 88 4.63 -19.57 10.41
CA THR A 88 4.87 -21.01 10.35
C THR A 88 3.89 -21.68 9.37
N PRO A 89 4.30 -22.79 8.71
CA PRO A 89 3.46 -23.50 7.73
C PRO A 89 2.06 -23.83 8.25
N ASP A 90 1.94 -24.21 9.53
CA ASP A 90 0.68 -24.57 10.18
C ASP A 90 -0.37 -23.44 10.19
N ALA A 91 0.05 -22.17 10.14
CA ALA A 91 -0.87 -21.03 10.09
C ALA A 91 -1.44 -20.77 8.68
N ARG A 92 -0.97 -21.49 7.65
CA ARG A 92 -1.37 -21.32 6.24
C ARG A 92 -2.35 -22.40 5.74
N GLU A 93 -2.59 -23.44 6.53
CA GLU A 93 -3.48 -24.59 6.25
C GLU A 93 -4.87 -24.37 6.89
N THR A 94 -5.58 -23.29 6.54
CA THR A 94 -6.99 -23.07 6.91
C THR A 94 -7.81 -22.77 5.67
#